data_AF-A0A2D0K2E6-F1
#
_entry.id   AF-A0A2D0K2E6-F1
#
_cell.length_a   1.000
_cell.length_b   1.000
_cell.length_c   1.000
_cell.angle_alpha   90.00
_cell.angle_beta   90.00
_cell.angle_gamma   90.00
#
_symmetry.space_group_name_H-M   'P 1'
#
loop_
_entity.id
_entity.type
_entity.pdbx_description
1 polymer ?
#
loop_
_entity_poly.entity_id
_entity_poly.type
_entity_poly.pdbx_seq_one_letter_code
_entity_poly.pdbx_strand_id
1 'polypeptide(L)'
;MMIKHKMPAAPEGRPLKAASHEVRPLALDKWNSGIKAANTDNTLSMLDVIGESFWDEGITAKRVAGALRAIGNQDVIVNINSPGGDVFEGIAIYNLLRNHGGKVTVNVLGLAASAASIIAMAGDEIKMGHGAFLMIHNAWTCCCGNKNDLFAVAAALKPFDDALVDIYATRTGIDKDTLVRMMDDETFINHTDALTQGFADGMLTADVVDDGNDSPQAAMRKLDALLAKSHVPRAERRKLFNALNGRMPGATPHNNGTPGAADDLNDAALAKLATAVNNFTPNSR
;
A
#
# COMPACT_ATOMS: atom_id res chain seq x y z
N MET A 1 -0.89 15.26 38.53
CA MET A 1 -2.08 14.62 37.91
C MET A 1 -1.92 14.80 36.39
N MET A 2 -1.44 13.77 35.68
CA MET A 2 -1.06 13.86 34.27
C MET A 2 -2.31 13.78 33.38
N ILE A 3 -2.53 14.81 32.56
CA ILE A 3 -3.63 14.85 31.60
C ILE A 3 -3.25 13.96 30.40
N LYS A 4 -3.85 12.77 30.33
CA LYS A 4 -3.76 11.88 29.16
C LYS A 4 -4.39 12.59 27.96
N HIS A 5 -3.56 13.05 27.02
CA HIS A 5 -4.03 13.51 25.71
C HIS A 5 -4.62 12.30 24.97
N LYS A 6 -5.94 12.24 24.85
CA LYS A 6 -6.61 11.30 23.96
C LYS A 6 -6.27 11.70 22.53
N MET A 7 -5.41 10.93 21.88
CA MET A 7 -5.21 11.06 20.43
C MET A 7 -6.51 10.72 19.69
N PRO A 8 -6.82 11.42 18.59
CA PRO A 8 -7.93 11.05 17.73
C PRO A 8 -7.65 9.67 17.12
N ALA A 9 -8.56 8.72 17.36
CA ALA A 9 -8.53 7.42 16.69
C ALA A 9 -8.83 7.64 15.20
N ALA A 10 -8.03 7.03 14.32
CA ALA A 10 -8.37 6.94 12.91
C ALA A 10 -9.74 6.24 12.78
N PRO A 11 -10.66 6.73 11.93
CA PRO A 11 -11.96 6.08 11.75
C PRO A 11 -11.77 4.63 11.30
N GLU A 12 -12.33 3.68 12.05
CA GLU A 12 -12.43 2.28 11.61
C GLU A 12 -13.51 2.20 10.51
N GLY A 13 -13.11 2.42 9.26
CA GLY A 13 -13.96 2.19 8.11
C GLY A 13 -13.61 3.03 6.88
N ARG A 14 -13.79 2.44 5.69
CA ARG A 14 -13.76 3.18 4.42
C ARG A 14 -14.90 4.22 4.43
N PRO A 15 -14.61 5.53 4.35
CA PRO A 15 -15.65 6.56 4.40
C PRO A 15 -16.64 6.45 3.23
N LEU A 16 -16.22 5.84 2.10
CA LEU A 16 -17.06 5.60 0.93
C LEU A 16 -16.83 4.16 0.42
N LYS A 17 -17.88 3.33 0.48
CA LYS A 17 -17.83 1.90 0.09
C LYS A 17 -17.49 1.68 -1.40
N ALA A 18 -17.78 2.66 -2.24
CA ALA A 18 -17.51 2.64 -3.69
C ALA A 18 -16.15 3.24 -4.08
N ALA A 19 -15.30 3.59 -3.09
CA ALA A 19 -14.06 4.29 -3.34
C ALA A 19 -12.82 3.36 -3.29
N SER A 20 -11.92 3.41 -4.29
CA SER A 20 -10.65 2.64 -4.33
C SER A 20 -9.42 3.55 -4.38
N HIS A 21 -8.29 3.08 -3.85
CA HIS A 21 -7.11 3.91 -3.54
C HIS A 21 -5.84 3.21 -4.03
N GLU A 22 -5.86 2.69 -5.26
CA GLU A 22 -4.74 1.91 -5.80
C GLU A 22 -3.47 2.75 -5.94
N VAL A 23 -2.34 2.13 -6.29
CA VAL A 23 -1.10 2.86 -6.54
C VAL A 23 -1.23 3.67 -7.83
N ARG A 24 -0.72 4.91 -7.85
CA ARG A 24 -0.72 5.76 -9.05
C ARG A 24 0.09 5.10 -10.19
N PRO A 25 -0.40 5.06 -11.44
CA PRO A 25 0.33 4.48 -12.56
C PRO A 25 1.72 5.09 -12.78
N LEU A 26 1.87 6.41 -12.64
CA LEU A 26 3.16 7.09 -12.80
C LEU A 26 4.19 6.71 -11.74
N ALA A 27 3.74 6.52 -10.49
CA ALA A 27 4.61 6.04 -9.40
C ALA A 27 5.07 4.60 -9.68
N LEU A 28 4.16 3.77 -10.18
CA LEU A 28 4.45 2.38 -10.53
C LEU A 28 5.42 2.27 -11.72
N ASP A 29 5.26 3.11 -12.74
CA ASP A 29 6.13 3.13 -13.93
C ASP A 29 7.58 3.54 -13.57
N LYS A 30 7.77 4.37 -12.54
CA LYS A 30 9.08 4.82 -12.05
C LYS A 30 9.69 3.94 -10.94
N TRP A 31 8.92 3.00 -10.39
CA TRP A 31 9.39 2.12 -9.32
C TRP A 31 10.17 0.92 -9.87
N ASN A 32 11.34 0.65 -9.30
CA ASN A 32 12.13 -0.55 -9.59
C ASN A 32 12.08 -1.53 -8.42
N SER A 33 11.33 -2.62 -8.54
CA SER A 33 11.18 -3.63 -7.49
C SER A 33 12.43 -4.49 -7.22
N GLY A 34 13.48 -4.37 -8.03
CA GLY A 34 14.73 -5.13 -7.87
C GLY A 34 15.63 -4.63 -6.73
N ILE A 35 15.47 -3.37 -6.30
CA ILE A 35 16.35 -2.72 -5.32
C ILE A 35 16.12 -3.31 -3.92
N LYS A 36 17.21 -3.73 -3.26
CA LYS A 36 17.20 -4.33 -1.92
C LYS A 36 18.16 -3.63 -0.96
N ALA A 37 17.91 -3.81 0.34
CA ALA A 37 18.81 -3.40 1.41
C ALA A 37 19.69 -4.56 1.87
N ALA A 38 20.90 -4.25 2.34
CA ALA A 38 21.74 -5.20 3.08
C ALA A 38 21.08 -5.58 4.42
N ASN A 39 21.13 -6.86 4.81
CA ASN A 39 20.44 -7.39 5.99
C ASN A 39 21.20 -7.09 7.30
N THR A 40 20.53 -6.48 8.27
CA THR A 40 21.00 -6.34 9.67
C THR A 40 19.84 -6.53 10.65
N ASP A 41 20.14 -6.87 11.91
CA ASP A 41 19.16 -7.32 12.91
C ASP A 41 18.07 -6.27 13.28
N ASN A 42 18.33 -4.96 13.06
CA ASN A 42 17.40 -3.87 13.39
C ASN A 42 16.88 -3.12 12.14
N THR A 43 16.75 -3.82 11.02
CA THR A 43 16.30 -3.22 9.76
C THR A 43 14.84 -3.54 9.44
N LEU A 44 14.06 -2.51 9.11
CA LEU A 44 12.78 -2.62 8.42
C LEU A 44 12.96 -2.35 6.92
N SER A 45 12.58 -3.31 6.09
CA SER A 45 12.60 -3.18 4.63
C SER A 45 11.20 -2.95 4.09
N MET A 46 10.93 -1.73 3.61
CA MET A 46 9.69 -1.30 2.97
C MET A 46 9.89 -1.25 1.45
N LEU A 47 9.91 -2.43 0.84
CA LEU A 47 10.25 -2.65 -0.57
C LEU A 47 9.03 -3.06 -1.41
N ASP A 48 7.84 -2.71 -0.95
CA ASP A 48 6.56 -3.05 -1.59
C ASP A 48 5.54 -1.91 -1.38
N VAL A 49 4.35 -2.08 -1.92
CA VAL A 49 3.20 -1.19 -1.77
C VAL A 49 2.83 -1.01 -0.29
N ILE A 50 2.46 0.21 0.09
CA ILE A 50 1.95 0.53 1.43
C ILE A 50 0.49 0.08 1.54
N GLY A 51 0.19 -0.66 2.60
CA GLY A 51 -1.11 -1.29 2.86
C GLY A 51 -1.17 -2.75 2.43
N GLU A 52 -2.38 -3.30 2.42
CA GLU A 52 -2.57 -4.70 2.04
C GLU A 52 -2.30 -4.93 0.55
N SER A 53 -1.50 -5.94 0.25
CA SER A 53 -1.27 -6.42 -1.11
C SER A 53 -2.02 -7.72 -1.33
N PHE A 54 -2.40 -8.02 -2.58
CA PHE A 54 -3.13 -9.23 -2.95
C PHE A 54 -2.38 -10.54 -2.65
N TRP A 55 -1.08 -10.45 -2.39
CA TRP A 55 -0.21 -11.56 -2.03
C TRP A 55 0.11 -11.61 -0.52
N ASP A 56 -0.54 -10.77 0.30
CA ASP A 56 -0.27 -10.57 1.74
C ASP A 56 1.19 -10.08 2.01
N GLU A 57 1.83 -9.53 0.99
CA GLU A 57 3.23 -9.08 1.00
C GLU A 57 3.37 -7.55 1.17
N GLY A 58 2.27 -6.81 1.26
CA GLY A 58 2.27 -5.35 1.39
C GLY A 58 2.67 -4.83 2.77
N ILE A 59 3.19 -3.61 2.83
CA ILE A 59 3.72 -3.00 4.05
C ILE A 59 2.56 -2.41 4.86
N THR A 60 2.13 -3.12 5.89
CA THR A 60 1.04 -2.67 6.79
C THR A 60 1.55 -2.20 8.14
N ALA A 61 0.82 -1.29 8.78
CA ALA A 61 1.05 -0.83 10.13
C ALA A 61 1.12 -1.98 11.13
N LYS A 62 0.31 -3.03 10.93
CA LYS A 62 0.37 -4.26 11.76
C LYS A 62 1.72 -4.96 11.67
N ARG A 63 2.28 -5.10 10.46
CA ARG A 63 3.60 -5.73 10.25
C ARG A 63 4.71 -4.87 10.84
N VAL A 64 4.67 -3.57 10.58
CA VAL A 64 5.63 -2.59 11.14
C VAL A 64 5.58 -2.60 12.67
N ALA A 65 4.40 -2.52 13.29
CA ALA A 65 4.25 -2.61 14.74
C ALA A 65 4.73 -3.95 15.32
N GLY A 66 4.57 -5.05 14.58
CA GLY A 66 5.14 -6.34 14.95
C GLY A 66 6.68 -6.31 14.98
N ALA A 67 7.29 -5.76 13.93
CA ALA A 67 8.74 -5.67 13.82
C ALA A 67 9.33 -4.69 14.85
N LEU A 68 8.74 -3.52 15.06
CA LEU A 68 9.19 -2.56 16.07
C LEU A 68 9.12 -3.15 17.49
N ARG A 69 8.09 -3.94 17.81
CA ARG A 69 8.02 -4.66 19.10
C ARG A 69 9.14 -5.69 19.26
N ALA A 70 9.54 -6.36 18.18
CA ALA A 70 10.65 -7.31 18.22
C ALA A 70 12.00 -6.60 18.40
N ILE A 71 12.17 -5.42 17.80
CA ILE A 71 13.39 -4.60 17.92
C ILE A 71 13.48 -3.93 19.30
N GLY A 72 12.36 -3.61 19.93
CA GLY A 72 12.32 -2.96 21.25
C GLY A 72 12.70 -1.49 21.16
N ASN A 73 13.49 -0.97 22.09
CA ASN A 73 13.89 0.45 22.10
C ASN A 73 15.23 0.72 21.40
N GLN A 74 15.72 -0.22 20.58
CA GLN A 74 16.97 -0.06 19.84
C GLN A 74 16.76 0.88 18.65
N ASP A 75 17.85 1.47 18.16
CA ASP A 75 17.84 2.23 16.91
C ASP A 75 17.39 1.35 15.74
N VAL A 76 16.59 1.92 14.84
CA VAL A 76 15.98 1.24 13.70
C VAL A 76 16.42 1.89 12.41
N ILE A 77 16.76 1.06 11.43
CA ILE A 77 16.99 1.50 10.05
C ILE A 77 15.78 1.10 9.21
N VAL A 78 15.16 2.07 8.54
CA VAL A 78 14.01 1.86 7.66
C VAL A 78 14.46 2.10 6.22
N ASN A 79 14.57 1.04 5.43
CA ASN A 79 14.91 1.13 4.02
C ASN A 79 13.64 1.18 3.17
N ILE A 80 13.49 2.22 2.36
CA ILE A 80 12.30 2.48 1.55
C ILE A 80 12.64 2.40 0.06
N ASN A 81 11.89 1.56 -0.64
CA ASN A 81 11.75 1.57 -2.08
C ASN A 81 10.32 1.15 -2.43
N SER A 82 9.40 2.11 -2.36
CA SER A 82 7.95 1.89 -2.46
C SER A 82 7.27 2.94 -3.33
N PRO A 83 6.31 2.55 -4.18
CA PRO A 83 5.51 3.47 -4.96
C PRO A 83 4.38 4.12 -4.14
N GLY A 84 4.32 3.86 -2.82
CA GLY A 84 3.24 4.28 -1.93
C GLY A 84 2.09 3.28 -1.91
N GLY A 85 0.89 3.76 -1.64
CA GLY A 85 -0.30 2.94 -1.51
C GLY A 85 -1.34 3.60 -0.61
N ASP A 86 -1.89 2.85 0.34
CA ASP A 86 -2.91 3.33 1.26
C ASP A 86 -2.39 4.42 2.20
N VAL A 87 -3.06 5.59 2.18
CA VAL A 87 -2.65 6.77 2.96
C VAL A 87 -2.85 6.58 4.46
N PHE A 88 -3.85 5.82 4.89
CA PHE A 88 -4.12 5.57 6.30
C PHE A 88 -3.07 4.64 6.89
N GLU A 89 -2.70 3.59 6.16
CA GLU A 89 -1.57 2.72 6.49
C GLU A 89 -0.26 3.53 6.54
N GLY A 90 -0.05 4.44 5.58
CA GLY A 90 1.09 5.36 5.57
C GLY A 90 1.18 6.23 6.83
N ILE A 91 0.10 6.92 7.18
CA ILE A 91 0.02 7.78 8.38
C ILE A 91 0.17 6.95 9.66
N ALA A 92 -0.41 5.74 9.72
CA ALA A 92 -0.27 4.87 10.87
C ALA A 92 1.19 4.42 11.06
N ILE A 93 1.87 4.01 9.98
CA ILE A 93 3.29 3.65 10.01
C ILE A 93 4.15 4.86 10.40
N TYR A 94 3.89 6.04 9.84
CA TYR A 94 4.56 7.28 10.23
C TYR A 94 4.50 7.50 11.74
N ASN A 95 3.30 7.41 12.34
CA ASN A 95 3.12 7.62 13.77
C ASN A 95 3.77 6.53 14.63
N LEU A 96 3.76 5.27 14.17
CA LEU A 96 4.45 4.17 14.86
C LEU A 96 5.97 4.43 14.93
N LEU A 97 6.56 4.91 13.84
CA LEU A 97 7.97 5.25 13.78
C LEU A 97 8.29 6.49 14.63
N ARG A 98 7.48 7.55 14.55
CA ARG A 98 7.67 8.77 15.38
C ARG A 98 7.54 8.49 16.89
N ASN A 99 6.78 7.47 17.27
CA ASN A 99 6.61 7.07 18.67
C ASN A 99 7.63 6.00 19.11
N HIS A 100 8.53 5.58 18.23
CA HIS A 100 9.58 4.61 18.55
C HIS A 100 10.58 5.20 19.56
N GLY A 101 11.05 4.38 20.50
CA GLY A 101 11.93 4.85 21.58
C GLY A 101 13.39 5.03 21.17
N GLY A 102 13.83 4.33 20.13
CA GLY A 102 15.18 4.46 19.55
C GLY A 102 15.21 5.45 18.39
N LYS A 103 16.41 5.78 17.91
CA LYS A 103 16.56 6.64 16.73
C LYS A 103 16.05 5.92 15.48
N VAL A 104 15.23 6.59 14.68
CA VAL A 104 14.75 6.10 13.39
C VAL A 104 15.58 6.73 12.27
N THR A 105 16.36 5.91 11.57
CA THR A 105 17.09 6.32 10.36
C THR A 105 16.37 5.79 9.13
N VAL A 106 15.91 6.68 8.25
CA VAL A 106 15.24 6.32 7.01
C VAL A 106 16.23 6.41 5.85
N ASN A 107 16.26 5.37 5.02
CA ASN A 107 17.08 5.29 3.82
C ASN A 107 16.17 5.12 2.60
N VAL A 108 16.09 6.13 1.73
CA VAL A 108 15.39 6.03 0.44
C VAL A 108 16.36 5.45 -0.58
N LEU A 109 16.16 4.18 -0.93
CA LEU A 109 17.08 3.46 -1.81
C LEU A 109 16.86 3.81 -3.28
N GLY A 110 15.59 3.94 -3.69
CA GLY A 110 15.21 4.20 -5.07
C GLY A 110 14.04 5.18 -5.15
N LEU A 111 12.86 4.74 -4.73
CA LEU A 111 11.66 5.59 -4.73
C LEU A 111 10.95 5.56 -3.38
N ALA A 112 10.60 6.71 -2.83
CA ALA A 112 9.54 6.80 -1.82
C ALA A 112 8.46 7.75 -2.34
N ALA A 113 7.40 7.18 -2.90
CA ALA A 113 6.30 7.94 -3.50
C ALA A 113 5.03 7.91 -2.64
N SER A 114 4.24 8.98 -2.69
CA SER A 114 2.90 9.01 -2.08
C SER A 114 2.93 8.64 -0.58
N ALA A 115 2.13 7.68 -0.11
CA ALA A 115 2.16 7.24 1.29
C ALA A 115 3.56 6.85 1.81
N ALA A 116 4.46 6.39 0.93
CA ALA A 116 5.83 6.06 1.32
C ALA A 116 6.71 7.30 1.56
N SER A 117 6.49 8.42 0.85
CA SER A 117 7.19 9.67 1.17
C SER A 117 6.74 10.23 2.51
N ILE A 118 5.47 10.06 2.88
CA ILE A 118 4.98 10.37 4.23
C ILE A 118 5.69 9.53 5.28
N ILE A 119 5.78 8.21 5.10
CA ILE A 119 6.53 7.35 6.02
C ILE A 119 8.00 7.79 6.13
N ALA A 120 8.62 8.20 5.02
CA ALA A 120 9.99 8.65 5.03
C ALA A 120 10.20 9.86 5.96
N MET A 121 9.23 10.77 6.05
CA MET A 121 9.29 11.95 6.93
C MET A 121 9.26 11.59 8.43
N ALA A 122 9.06 10.33 8.80
CA ALA A 122 9.10 9.88 10.20
C ALA A 122 10.54 9.77 10.75
N GLY A 123 11.55 9.73 9.88
CA GLY A 123 12.95 9.57 10.27
C GLY A 123 13.48 10.75 11.08
N ASP A 124 14.21 10.45 12.14
CA ASP A 124 15.07 11.43 12.83
C ASP A 124 16.27 11.80 11.95
N GLU A 125 16.72 10.87 11.11
CA GLU A 125 17.70 11.08 10.05
C GLU A 125 17.20 10.45 8.76
N ILE A 126 17.19 11.19 7.65
CA ILE A 126 16.71 10.73 6.34
C ILE A 126 17.87 10.80 5.35
N LYS A 127 18.20 9.66 4.72
CA LYS A 127 19.26 9.54 3.72
C LYS A 127 18.70 9.08 2.40
N MET A 128 19.23 9.62 1.31
CA MET A 128 18.82 9.23 -0.05
C MET A 128 19.98 8.64 -0.84
N GLY A 129 19.68 7.59 -1.61
CA GLY A 129 20.63 7.03 -2.58
C GLY A 129 20.86 7.97 -3.75
N HIS A 130 22.01 7.81 -4.42
CA HIS A 130 22.22 8.47 -5.71
C HIS A 130 21.17 8.01 -6.71
N GLY A 131 20.54 8.96 -7.41
CA GLY A 131 19.42 8.68 -8.31
C GLY A 131 18.10 8.32 -7.62
N ALA A 132 18.01 8.41 -6.29
CA ALA A 132 16.76 8.20 -5.58
C ALA A 132 15.84 9.42 -5.66
N PHE A 133 14.52 9.16 -5.56
CA PHE A 133 13.48 10.17 -5.64
C PHE A 133 12.46 10.04 -4.51
N LEU A 134 11.97 11.20 -4.07
CA LEU A 134 10.66 11.31 -3.44
C LEU A 134 9.62 11.68 -4.50
N MET A 135 8.37 11.28 -4.29
CA MET A 135 7.23 11.85 -5.01
C MET A 135 6.14 12.23 -4.01
N ILE A 136 5.67 13.47 -4.10
CA ILE A 136 4.58 14.00 -3.26
C ILE A 136 3.41 14.41 -4.15
N HIS A 137 2.20 14.10 -3.71
CA HIS A 137 0.94 14.43 -4.39
C HIS A 137 -0.22 14.40 -3.40
N ASN A 138 -1.37 14.95 -3.78
CA ASN A 138 -2.60 14.92 -2.98
C ASN A 138 -3.09 13.49 -2.73
N ALA A 139 -3.80 13.31 -1.61
CA ALA A 139 -4.55 12.09 -1.35
C ALA A 139 -5.58 11.89 -2.47
N TRP A 140 -5.72 10.64 -2.91
CA TRP A 140 -6.59 10.35 -4.04
C TRP A 140 -7.45 9.12 -3.79
N THR A 141 -8.58 9.10 -4.48
CA THR A 141 -9.48 7.97 -4.50
C THR A 141 -10.19 7.91 -5.84
N CYS A 142 -10.61 6.73 -6.24
CA CYS A 142 -11.48 6.50 -7.39
C CYS A 142 -12.89 6.32 -6.86
N CYS A 143 -13.83 7.16 -7.26
CA CYS A 143 -15.23 7.07 -6.83
C CYS A 143 -16.17 7.22 -8.04
N CYS A 144 -17.40 6.73 -7.91
CA CYS A 144 -18.45 6.85 -8.91
C CYS A 144 -19.73 7.32 -8.23
N GLY A 145 -20.43 8.27 -8.85
CA GLY A 145 -21.65 8.86 -8.32
C GLY A 145 -22.11 10.06 -9.15
N ASN A 146 -23.17 10.73 -8.69
CA ASN A 146 -23.65 11.96 -9.31
C ASN A 146 -22.77 13.16 -8.88
N LYS A 147 -23.04 14.36 -9.42
CA LYS A 147 -22.25 15.56 -9.13
C LYS A 147 -22.10 15.85 -7.62
N ASN A 148 -23.15 15.61 -6.82
CA ASN A 148 -23.12 15.91 -5.39
C ASN A 148 -22.24 14.91 -4.65
N ASP A 149 -22.25 13.64 -5.06
CA ASP A 149 -21.38 12.60 -4.50
C ASP A 149 -19.91 12.97 -4.76
N LEU A 150 -19.58 13.36 -6.00
CA LEU A 150 -18.21 13.73 -6.36
C LEU A 150 -17.71 14.97 -5.61
N PHE A 151 -18.54 16.00 -5.45
CA PHE A 151 -18.20 17.16 -4.63
C PHE A 151 -18.00 16.80 -3.16
N ALA A 152 -18.84 15.90 -2.62
CA ALA A 152 -18.67 15.42 -1.25
C ALA A 152 -17.37 14.63 -1.08
N VAL A 153 -16.97 13.80 -2.05
CA VAL A 153 -15.69 13.09 -2.02
C VAL A 153 -14.51 14.07 -2.06
N ALA A 154 -14.54 15.05 -2.96
CA ALA A 154 -13.49 16.06 -3.05
C ALA A 154 -13.33 16.85 -1.73
N ALA A 155 -14.46 17.26 -1.13
CA ALA A 155 -14.44 17.92 0.18
C ALA A 155 -13.93 17.00 1.30
N ALA A 156 -14.22 15.70 1.23
CA ALA A 156 -13.73 14.71 2.19
C ALA A 156 -12.24 14.41 2.06
N LEU A 157 -11.61 14.67 0.91
CA LEU A 157 -10.17 14.50 0.71
C LEU A 157 -9.34 15.61 1.36
N LYS A 158 -9.89 16.83 1.41
CA LYS A 158 -9.20 18.03 1.89
C LYS A 158 -8.52 17.88 3.26
N PRO A 159 -9.15 17.30 4.30
CA PRO A 159 -8.49 17.14 5.60
C PRO A 159 -7.29 16.19 5.57
N PHE A 160 -7.28 15.23 4.64
CA PHE A 160 -6.13 14.34 4.45
C PHE A 160 -4.99 15.10 3.79
N ASP A 161 -5.28 15.87 2.73
CA ASP A 161 -4.27 16.72 2.08
C ASP A 161 -3.65 17.71 3.08
N ASP A 162 -4.47 18.35 3.90
CA ASP A 162 -4.00 19.27 4.95
C ASP A 162 -3.07 18.57 5.95
N ALA A 163 -3.36 17.32 6.31
CA ALA A 163 -2.50 16.52 7.19
C ALA A 163 -1.17 16.12 6.53
N LEU A 164 -1.18 15.79 5.24
CA LEU A 164 0.04 15.48 4.49
C LEU A 164 0.94 16.72 4.37
N VAL A 165 0.35 17.87 4.03
CA VAL A 165 1.04 19.17 3.98
C VAL A 165 1.66 19.50 5.33
N ASP A 166 0.95 19.27 6.44
CA ASP A 166 1.47 19.54 7.79
C ASP A 166 2.71 18.70 8.11
N ILE A 167 2.73 17.42 7.72
CA ILE A 167 3.89 16.55 7.87
C ILE A 167 5.09 17.08 7.07
N TYR A 168 4.89 17.41 5.79
CA TYR A 168 5.98 17.94 4.97
C TYR A 168 6.47 19.31 5.47
N ALA A 169 5.56 20.20 5.87
CA ALA A 169 5.90 21.52 6.40
C ALA A 169 6.72 21.41 7.69
N THR A 170 6.30 20.51 8.59
CA THR A 170 7.03 20.23 9.84
C THR A 170 8.44 19.71 9.56
N ARG A 171 8.60 18.88 8.54
CA ARG A 171 9.91 18.29 8.20
C ARG A 171 10.84 19.28 7.49
N THR A 172 10.32 20.02 6.51
CA THR A 172 11.12 20.80 5.57
C THR A 172 11.26 22.27 5.98
N GLY A 173 10.33 22.80 6.76
CA GLY A 173 10.18 24.24 7.00
C GLY A 173 9.66 25.03 5.80
N ILE A 174 9.29 24.37 4.70
CA ILE A 174 8.69 25.01 3.53
C ILE A 174 7.29 25.50 3.90
N ASP A 175 6.93 26.67 3.39
CA ASP A 175 5.59 27.24 3.55
C ASP A 175 4.49 26.31 3.02
N LYS A 176 3.37 26.26 3.73
CA LYS A 176 2.26 25.33 3.42
C LYS A 176 1.66 25.59 2.04
N ASP A 177 1.52 26.84 1.59
CA ASP A 177 0.97 27.13 0.27
C ASP A 177 1.90 26.65 -0.85
N THR A 178 3.21 26.67 -0.62
CA THR A 178 4.18 26.10 -1.55
C THR A 178 4.06 24.59 -1.63
N LEU A 179 3.94 23.91 -0.48
CA LEU A 179 3.76 22.46 -0.43
C LEU A 179 2.44 22.01 -1.05
N VAL A 180 1.35 22.76 -0.85
CA VAL A 180 0.07 22.53 -1.54
C VAL A 180 0.28 22.52 -3.05
N ARG A 181 0.95 23.52 -3.61
CA ARG A 181 1.23 23.56 -5.07
C ARG A 181 2.08 22.38 -5.52
N MET A 182 3.12 22.02 -4.75
CA MET A 182 3.96 20.87 -5.09
C MET A 182 3.15 19.56 -5.10
N MET A 183 2.18 19.42 -4.19
CA MET A 183 1.29 18.26 -4.14
C MET A 183 0.24 18.28 -5.26
N ASP A 184 -0.27 19.45 -5.62
CA ASP A 184 -1.17 19.63 -6.78
C ASP A 184 -0.47 19.23 -8.09
N ASP A 185 0.82 19.54 -8.22
CA ASP A 185 1.65 19.29 -9.41
C ASP A 185 2.21 17.85 -9.51
N GLU A 186 1.93 16.98 -8.53
CA GLU A 186 2.53 15.64 -8.41
C GLU A 186 4.07 15.66 -8.51
N THR A 187 4.71 16.43 -7.62
CA THR A 187 6.15 16.74 -7.73
C THR A 187 7.05 15.54 -7.41
N PHE A 188 7.99 15.26 -8.32
CA PHE A 188 9.14 14.38 -8.09
C PHE A 188 10.35 15.19 -7.62
N ILE A 189 10.94 14.79 -6.50
CA ILE A 189 12.06 15.49 -5.86
C ILE A 189 13.26 14.53 -5.87
N ASN A 190 14.31 14.89 -6.61
CA ASN A 190 15.55 14.08 -6.64
C ASN A 190 16.34 14.24 -5.33
N HIS A 191 17.32 13.36 -5.10
CA HIS A 191 18.15 13.41 -3.89
C HIS A 191 18.83 14.77 -3.62
N THR A 192 19.28 15.50 -4.65
CA THR A 192 19.94 16.81 -4.49
C THR A 192 18.94 17.87 -4.03
N ASP A 193 17.77 17.91 -4.66
CA ASP A 193 16.70 18.83 -4.31
C ASP A 193 16.15 18.51 -2.92
N ALA A 194 16.02 17.22 -2.58
CA ALA A 194 15.54 16.78 -1.28
C ALA A 194 16.46 17.23 -0.14
N LEU A 195 17.78 17.18 -0.33
CA LEU A 195 18.75 17.73 0.62
C LEU A 195 18.64 19.24 0.74
N THR A 196 18.53 19.93 -0.40
CA THR A 196 18.44 21.41 -0.44
C THR A 196 17.16 21.93 0.20
N GLN A 197 16.06 21.21 0.01
CA GLN A 197 14.72 21.57 0.47
C GLN A 197 14.36 21.00 1.85
N GLY A 198 15.27 20.27 2.51
CA GLY A 198 15.05 19.75 3.88
C GLY A 198 14.23 18.46 3.96
N PHE A 199 13.91 17.82 2.84
CA PHE A 199 13.27 16.50 2.82
C PHE A 199 14.24 15.38 3.23
N ALA A 200 15.55 15.59 3.07
CA ALA A 200 16.60 14.64 3.45
C ALA A 200 17.75 15.35 4.19
N ASP A 201 18.50 14.61 5.01
CA ASP A 201 19.65 15.08 5.79
C ASP A 201 21.00 14.68 5.18
N GLY A 202 21.04 13.60 4.37
CA GLY A 202 22.29 13.13 3.79
C GLY A 202 22.14 12.14 2.64
N MET A 203 23.28 11.70 2.12
CA MET A 203 23.37 10.65 1.11
C MET A 203 23.61 9.29 1.77
N LEU A 204 23.13 8.21 1.13
CA LEU A 204 23.50 6.85 1.50
C LEU A 204 24.97 6.56 1.16
N THR A 205 25.61 5.73 1.99
CA THR A 205 26.91 5.14 1.66
C THR A 205 26.72 4.01 0.65
N ALA A 206 27.68 3.82 -0.26
CA ALA A 206 27.58 2.85 -1.37
C ALA A 206 27.29 1.40 -0.90
N ASP A 207 27.71 1.04 0.32
CA ASP A 207 27.57 -0.32 0.87
C ASP A 207 26.12 -0.71 1.25
N VAL A 208 25.15 0.19 1.16
CA VAL A 208 23.75 -0.04 1.58
C VAL A 208 22.85 -0.51 0.44
N VAL A 209 23.29 -0.36 -0.82
CA VAL A 209 22.48 -0.65 -2.02
C VAL A 209 23.09 -1.84 -2.77
N ASP A 210 22.34 -2.95 -2.85
CA ASP A 210 22.63 -4.06 -3.76
C ASP A 210 21.72 -3.91 -5.01
N ASP A 211 22.33 -3.74 -6.18
CA ASP A 211 21.64 -3.54 -7.46
C ASP A 211 21.18 -4.86 -8.12
N GLY A 212 21.29 -5.97 -7.39
CA GLY A 212 20.76 -7.31 -7.64
C GLY A 212 19.99 -7.50 -8.96
N ASN A 213 20.65 -8.16 -9.91
CA ASN A 213 20.12 -8.65 -11.18
C ASN A 213 18.69 -9.24 -11.03
N ASP A 214 17.75 -8.81 -11.87
CA ASP A 214 16.30 -9.05 -11.76
C ASP A 214 15.97 -10.48 -11.28
N SER A 215 15.52 -10.59 -10.02
CA SER A 215 15.08 -11.89 -9.51
C SER A 215 13.85 -12.37 -10.32
N PRO A 216 13.68 -13.68 -10.52
CA PRO A 216 12.52 -14.22 -11.24
C PRO A 216 11.17 -13.73 -10.67
N GLN A 217 11.13 -13.39 -9.39
CA GLN A 217 9.95 -12.86 -8.72
C GLN A 217 9.69 -11.38 -9.05
N ALA A 218 10.73 -10.55 -9.19
CA ALA A 218 10.61 -9.15 -9.57
C ALA A 218 10.10 -9.00 -11.02
N ALA A 219 10.61 -9.82 -11.95
CA ALA A 219 10.13 -9.87 -13.32
C ALA A 219 8.64 -10.26 -13.41
N MET A 220 8.21 -11.20 -12.57
CA MET A 220 6.82 -11.65 -12.49
C MET A 220 5.90 -10.57 -11.89
N ARG A 221 6.38 -9.80 -10.91
CA ARG A 221 5.65 -8.67 -10.31
C ARG A 221 5.41 -7.54 -11.31
N LYS A 222 6.42 -7.22 -12.11
CA LYS A 222 6.29 -6.24 -13.20
C LYS A 222 5.30 -6.71 -14.27
N LEU A 223 5.30 -8.01 -14.58
CA LEU A 223 4.36 -8.60 -15.54
C LEU A 223 2.91 -8.58 -15.05
N ASP A 224 2.65 -8.80 -13.75
CA ASP A 224 1.27 -8.74 -13.20
C ASP A 224 0.73 -7.30 -13.20
N ALA A 225 1.57 -6.33 -12.84
CA ALA A 225 1.24 -4.91 -12.91
C ALA A 225 0.86 -4.48 -14.34
N LEU A 226 1.58 -4.97 -15.36
CA LEU A 226 1.29 -4.67 -16.76
C LEU A 226 -0.01 -5.32 -17.24
N LEU A 227 -0.25 -6.59 -16.89
CA LEU A 227 -1.49 -7.29 -17.25
C LEU A 227 -2.72 -6.68 -16.54
N ALA A 228 -2.54 -6.16 -15.32
CA ALA A 228 -3.57 -5.39 -14.63
C ALA A 228 -3.91 -4.09 -15.37
N LYS A 229 -2.90 -3.37 -15.85
CA LYS A 229 -3.04 -2.15 -16.68
C LYS A 229 -3.82 -2.42 -17.97
N SER A 230 -3.72 -3.65 -18.51
CA SER A 230 -4.48 -4.10 -19.69
C SER A 230 -5.90 -4.61 -19.38
N HIS A 231 -6.43 -4.38 -18.17
CA HIS A 231 -7.77 -4.83 -17.75
C HIS A 231 -7.98 -6.35 -17.81
N VAL A 232 -6.90 -7.14 -17.78
CA VAL A 232 -7.03 -8.60 -17.76
C VAL A 232 -7.64 -9.03 -16.42
N PRO A 233 -8.79 -9.73 -16.44
CA PRO A 233 -9.44 -10.21 -15.22
C PRO A 233 -8.50 -11.07 -14.39
N ARG A 234 -8.56 -10.91 -13.07
CA ARG A 234 -7.66 -11.55 -12.11
C ARG A 234 -7.55 -13.08 -12.27
N ALA A 235 -8.67 -13.76 -12.57
CA ALA A 235 -8.70 -15.20 -12.78
C ALA A 235 -7.86 -15.62 -13.98
N GLU A 236 -7.84 -14.80 -15.03
CA GLU A 236 -7.11 -15.02 -16.27
C GLU A 236 -5.62 -14.72 -16.10
N ARG A 237 -5.26 -13.63 -15.40
CA ARG A 237 -3.85 -13.37 -15.02
C ARG A 237 -3.26 -14.53 -14.23
N ARG A 238 -4.00 -15.08 -13.26
CA ARG A 238 -3.59 -16.23 -12.44
C ARG A 238 -3.44 -17.52 -13.25
N LYS A 239 -4.30 -17.73 -14.26
CA LYS A 239 -4.17 -18.84 -15.20
C LYS A 239 -2.89 -18.72 -16.04
N LEU A 240 -2.59 -17.53 -16.54
CA LEU A 240 -1.36 -17.24 -17.30
C LEU A 240 -0.10 -17.47 -16.45
N PHE A 241 -0.08 -17.00 -15.21
CA PHE A 241 1.07 -17.21 -14.31
C PHE A 241 1.27 -18.67 -13.89
N ASN A 242 0.19 -19.41 -13.64
CA ASN A 242 0.27 -20.83 -13.35
C ASN A 242 0.81 -21.63 -14.56
N ALA A 243 0.44 -21.22 -15.78
CA ALA A 243 0.95 -21.82 -17.00
C ALA A 243 2.45 -21.50 -17.23
N LEU A 244 2.90 -20.27 -16.91
CA LEU A 244 4.30 -19.84 -17.01
C LEU A 244 5.23 -20.56 -16.00
N ASN A 245 4.74 -20.83 -14.79
CA ASN A 245 5.53 -21.45 -13.71
C ASN A 245 5.65 -22.99 -13.81
N GLY A 246 5.15 -23.61 -14.88
CA GLY A 246 5.30 -25.05 -15.12
C GLY A 246 4.67 -25.96 -14.05
N ARG A 247 3.84 -25.44 -13.13
CA ARG A 247 3.06 -26.27 -12.21
C ARG A 247 1.89 -26.87 -12.99
N MET A 248 2.06 -28.12 -13.44
CA MET A 248 0.92 -28.98 -13.74
C MET A 248 -0.06 -28.95 -12.55
N PRO A 249 -1.39 -28.96 -12.79
CA PRO A 249 -2.34 -29.30 -11.74
C PRO A 249 -1.92 -30.64 -11.14
N GLY A 250 -1.77 -30.72 -9.82
CA GLY A 250 -1.42 -31.96 -9.14
C GLY A 250 -2.38 -33.07 -9.54
N ALA A 251 -1.82 -34.18 -10.02
CA ALA A 251 -2.54 -35.42 -10.23
C ALA A 251 -2.79 -36.08 -8.87
N THR A 252 -4.05 -36.19 -8.48
CA THR A 252 -4.52 -37.30 -7.64
C THR A 252 -5.66 -37.98 -8.37
N PRO A 253 -5.43 -39.15 -9.01
CA PRO A 253 -6.50 -40.10 -9.20
C PRO A 253 -6.66 -40.80 -7.85
N HIS A 254 -7.68 -40.45 -7.06
CA HIS A 254 -8.42 -41.41 -6.23
C HIS A 254 -9.52 -40.67 -5.46
N ASN A 255 -10.72 -41.19 -5.68
CA ASN A 255 -11.99 -40.86 -5.10
C ASN A 255 -12.01 -41.30 -3.62
N ASN A 256 -12.18 -40.36 -2.68
CA ASN A 256 -12.91 -40.47 -1.40
C ASN A 256 -12.34 -39.50 -0.35
N GLY A 257 -13.15 -38.54 0.10
CA GLY A 257 -12.93 -37.96 1.42
C GLY A 257 -13.35 -36.53 1.74
N THR A 258 -14.45 -35.99 1.19
CA THR A 258 -15.45 -35.20 1.95
C THR A 258 -16.65 -34.93 1.03
N PRO A 259 -17.88 -35.39 1.33
CA PRO A 259 -19.02 -35.09 0.47
C PRO A 259 -19.37 -33.62 0.61
N GLY A 260 -19.19 -32.85 -0.46
CA GLY A 260 -19.80 -31.54 -0.60
C GLY A 260 -21.31 -31.68 -0.59
N ALA A 261 -22.00 -30.77 0.10
CA ALA A 261 -23.45 -30.66 0.01
C ALA A 261 -23.82 -30.10 -1.38
N ALA A 262 -23.89 -30.99 -2.37
CA ALA A 262 -24.65 -30.89 -3.62
C ALA A 262 -24.03 -31.91 -4.58
N ASP A 263 -24.52 -33.14 -4.56
CA ASP A 263 -24.56 -34.02 -5.74
C ASP A 263 -25.46 -35.19 -5.37
N ASP A 264 -26.76 -34.89 -5.45
CA ASP A 264 -27.84 -35.78 -5.89
C ASP A 264 -29.14 -34.98 -5.75
N LEU A 265 -29.65 -34.50 -6.88
CA LEU A 265 -30.97 -33.86 -6.94
C LEU A 265 -32.02 -34.92 -6.61
N ASN A 266 -32.47 -34.92 -5.36
CA ASN A 266 -33.57 -35.77 -4.93
C ASN A 266 -34.88 -35.26 -5.53
N ASP A 267 -35.51 -36.04 -6.40
CA ASP A 267 -36.80 -35.71 -7.04
C ASP A 267 -37.91 -35.36 -6.03
N ALA A 268 -37.85 -35.95 -4.82
CA ALA A 268 -38.79 -35.61 -3.75
C ALA A 268 -38.56 -34.20 -3.16
N ALA A 269 -37.33 -33.69 -3.20
CA ALA A 269 -36.99 -32.33 -2.79
C ALA A 269 -37.41 -31.30 -3.85
N LEU A 270 -37.27 -31.64 -5.14
CA LEU A 270 -37.78 -30.82 -6.26
C LEU A 270 -39.31 -30.70 -6.23
N ALA A 271 -40.03 -31.79 -5.95
CA ALA A 271 -41.49 -31.75 -5.80
C ALA A 271 -41.96 -30.88 -4.63
N LYS A 272 -41.26 -30.93 -3.49
CA LYS A 272 -41.54 -30.05 -2.35
C LYS A 272 -41.25 -28.58 -2.66
N LEU A 273 -40.17 -28.29 -3.41
CA LEU A 273 -39.84 -26.92 -3.82
C LEU A 273 -40.87 -26.37 -4.81
N ALA A 274 -41.32 -27.17 -5.79
CA ALA A 274 -42.36 -26.78 -6.73
C ALA A 274 -43.70 -26.49 -6.04
N THR A 275 -44.05 -27.29 -5.02
CA THR A 275 -45.27 -27.07 -4.22
C THR A 275 -45.16 -25.78 -3.37
N ALA A 276 -43.98 -25.50 -2.81
CA ALA A 276 -43.73 -24.28 -2.03
C ALA A 276 -43.76 -23.01 -2.89
N VAL A 277 -43.23 -23.08 -4.13
CA VAL A 277 -43.24 -21.95 -5.07
C VAL A 277 -44.66 -21.64 -5.56
N ASN A 278 -45.47 -22.67 -5.85
CA ASN A 278 -46.88 -22.48 -6.25
C ASN A 278 -47.76 -21.90 -5.12
N ASN A 279 -47.37 -22.08 -3.86
CA ASN A 279 -48.06 -21.49 -2.71
C ASN A 279 -47.65 -20.03 -2.45
N PHE A 280 -46.59 -19.53 -3.11
CA PHE A 280 -46.08 -18.16 -2.95
C PHE A 280 -46.51 -17.20 -4.07
N THR A 281 -47.10 -17.72 -5.15
CA THR A 281 -47.75 -16.88 -6.16
C THR A 281 -49.15 -16.46 -5.67
N PRO A 282 -49.43 -15.15 -5.49
CA PRO A 282 -50.78 -14.70 -5.21
C PRO A 282 -51.64 -14.96 -6.44
N ASN A 283 -52.81 -15.59 -6.27
CA ASN A 283 -53.81 -15.68 -7.32
C ASN A 283 -54.16 -14.25 -7.79
N SER A 284 -53.72 -13.89 -8.98
CA SER A 284 -54.23 -12.73 -9.70
C SER A 284 -55.69 -13.00 -10.06
N ARG A 285 -56.60 -12.25 -9.42
CA ARG A 285 -57.89 -11.87 -10.01
C ARG A 285 -57.78 -10.44 -10.50
#